data_AF-A0A356F6Y4-F1
#
_entry.id   AF-A0A356F6Y4-F1
#
_cell.length_a   1.000
_cell.length_b   1.000
_cell.length_c   1.000
_cell.angle_alpha   90.00
_cell.angle_beta   90.00
_cell.angle_gamma   90.00
#
_symmetry.space_group_name_H-M   'P 1'
#
loop_
_entity.id
_entity.type
_entity.pdbx_description
1 polymer ?
#
loop_
_entity_poly.entity_id
_entity_poly.type
_entity_poly.pdbx_seq_one_letter_code
_entity_poly.pdbx_strand_id
1 'polypeptide(L)'
;KTEGELEAAPFWLGKGSLIFTIDQGKGTDLYQGVVDLQGNTLEACALRFFKYSEQIDTHLHLYLNKKDGYWQAAGILIQKMPTAGGQEMTESEEEIAEKWNEDKILLDSLTAAEMFDGGLTADDILFRLFHEHQVRVVKANEYYFGCRCSREKLLATLSSMKEDDINAMVEDGKITATCNFCGQVYSFDKGELLKH
;
A
#
# COMPACT_ATOMS: atom_id res chain seq x y z
N LYS A 1 -22.32 -4.14 -6.48
CA LYS A 1 -23.32 -3.14 -6.02
C LYS A 1 -22.57 -1.90 -5.59
N THR A 2 -22.25 -1.03 -6.54
CA THR A 2 -21.81 0.35 -6.31
C THR A 2 -22.25 1.14 -7.55
N GLU A 3 -23.57 1.24 -7.70
CA GLU A 3 -24.24 2.16 -8.65
C GLU A 3 -24.63 3.44 -7.91
N GLY A 4 -23.70 4.01 -7.15
CA GLY A 4 -23.89 5.25 -6.39
C GLY A 4 -22.60 6.05 -6.36
N GLU A 5 -22.71 7.37 -6.21
CA GLU A 5 -21.56 8.26 -6.01
C GLU A 5 -20.66 7.68 -4.92
N LEU A 6 -19.39 7.44 -5.27
CA LEU A 6 -18.39 6.96 -4.32
C LEU A 6 -18.13 8.09 -3.32
N GLU A 7 -18.60 7.91 -2.08
CA GLU A 7 -18.36 8.87 -1.04
C GLU A 7 -16.87 8.95 -0.69
N ALA A 8 -16.41 10.16 -0.41
CA ALA A 8 -15.00 10.49 -0.21
C ALA A 8 -14.37 9.65 0.91
N ALA A 9 -13.06 9.35 0.83
CA ALA A 9 -12.37 8.63 1.92
C ALA A 9 -12.57 9.29 3.32
N PRO A 10 -12.56 10.64 3.47
CA PRO A 10 -12.90 11.31 4.73
C PRO A 10 -14.36 11.14 5.18
N PHE A 11 -15.29 10.80 4.28
CA PHE A 11 -16.66 10.44 4.68
C PHE A 11 -16.67 9.13 5.47
N TRP A 12 -16.01 8.10 4.94
CA TRP A 12 -15.96 6.77 5.58
C TRP A 12 -15.05 6.72 6.82
N LEU A 13 -13.96 7.49 6.79
CA LEU A 13 -12.91 7.45 7.83
C LEU A 13 -13.02 8.59 8.85
N GLY A 14 -13.89 9.58 8.59
CA GLY A 14 -13.98 10.80 9.37
C GLY A 14 -12.79 11.75 9.13
N LYS A 15 -12.67 12.76 10.01
CA LYS A 15 -11.51 13.66 10.02
C LYS A 15 -10.32 12.95 10.63
N GLY A 16 -9.18 12.98 9.95
CA GLY A 16 -7.96 12.35 10.44
C GLY A 16 -6.75 12.68 9.58
N SER A 17 -5.70 11.92 9.77
CA SER A 17 -4.44 12.04 9.04
C SER A 17 -4.03 10.69 8.45
N LEU A 18 -3.41 10.73 7.27
CA LEU A 18 -2.72 9.61 6.66
C LEU A 18 -1.24 9.69 7.07
N ILE A 19 -0.72 8.60 7.64
CA ILE A 19 0.65 8.52 8.15
C ILE A 19 1.40 7.44 7.38
N PHE A 20 2.46 7.82 6.68
CA PHE A 20 3.40 6.90 6.06
C PHE A 20 4.62 6.76 6.97
N THR A 21 4.90 5.54 7.41
CA THR A 21 6.09 5.22 8.22
C THR A 21 7.03 4.36 7.39
N ILE A 22 8.26 4.83 7.21
CA ILE A 22 9.31 4.15 6.47
C ILE A 22 10.33 3.61 7.48
N ASP A 23 10.43 2.29 7.54
CA ASP A 23 11.48 1.55 8.25
C ASP A 23 12.56 1.15 7.24
N GLN A 24 13.73 1.79 7.31
CA GLN A 24 14.86 1.53 6.41
C GLN A 24 15.76 0.40 6.91
N GLY A 25 15.43 -0.22 8.06
CA GLY A 25 16.14 -1.35 8.62
C GLY A 25 16.99 -1.01 9.85
N LYS A 26 17.95 -1.89 10.15
CA LYS A 26 18.72 -1.80 11.39
C LYS A 26 19.66 -0.60 11.38
N GLY A 27 19.67 0.16 12.47
CA GLY A 27 20.56 1.32 12.65
C GLY A 27 20.07 2.60 11.98
N THR A 28 18.85 2.60 11.44
CA THR A 28 18.19 3.80 10.92
C THR A 28 17.02 4.18 11.81
N ASP A 29 16.80 5.48 11.96
CA ASP A 29 15.58 5.98 12.59
C ASP A 29 14.38 5.80 11.66
N LEU A 30 13.19 5.62 12.28
CA LEU A 30 11.94 5.60 11.53
C LEU A 30 11.69 6.99 10.94
N TYR A 31 11.40 7.03 9.64
CA TYR A 31 10.92 8.25 8.99
C TYR A 31 9.39 8.21 8.93
N GLN A 32 8.75 9.32 9.30
CA GLN A 32 7.29 9.46 9.25
C GLN A 32 6.89 10.73 8.51
N GLY A 33 6.09 10.57 7.46
CA GLY A 33 5.36 11.67 6.84
C GLY A 33 3.88 11.61 7.21
N VAL A 34 3.33 12.76 7.59
CA VAL A 34 1.95 12.91 8.04
C VAL A 34 1.27 13.94 7.16
N VAL A 35 0.13 13.57 6.58
CA VAL A 35 -0.72 14.48 5.82
C VAL A 35 -2.16 14.38 6.27
N ASP A 36 -2.92 15.47 6.14
CA ASP A 36 -4.35 15.43 6.39
C ASP A 36 -5.04 14.47 5.42
N LEU A 37 -5.99 13.68 5.96
CA LEU A 37 -6.85 12.83 5.16
C LEU A 37 -7.87 13.72 4.44
N GLN A 38 -7.49 14.21 3.27
CA GLN A 38 -8.30 15.08 2.41
C GLN A 38 -8.29 14.56 0.97
N GLY A 39 -9.40 14.80 0.27
CA GLY A 39 -9.63 14.31 -1.08
C GLY A 39 -10.79 13.32 -1.14
N ASN A 40 -11.19 12.96 -2.35
CA ASN A 40 -12.36 12.10 -2.57
C ASN A 40 -11.98 10.62 -2.72
N THR A 41 -10.71 10.29 -2.89
CA THR A 41 -10.22 8.91 -3.05
C THR A 41 -8.96 8.68 -2.22
N LEU A 42 -8.64 7.40 -1.99
CA LEU A 42 -7.37 7.03 -1.36
C LEU A 42 -6.17 7.50 -2.20
N GLU A 43 -6.29 7.52 -3.52
CA GLU A 43 -5.27 8.07 -4.43
C GLU A 43 -5.04 9.54 -4.14
N ALA A 44 -6.10 10.34 -4.03
CA ALA A 44 -6.00 11.76 -3.73
C ALA A 44 -5.30 11.99 -2.38
N CYS A 45 -5.59 11.17 -1.37
CA CYS A 45 -4.90 11.23 -0.09
C CYS A 45 -3.42 10.84 -0.21
N ALA A 46 -3.08 9.79 -0.95
CA ALA A 46 -1.70 9.35 -1.16
C ALA A 46 -0.87 10.36 -1.98
N LEU A 47 -1.45 10.96 -3.01
CA LEU A 47 -0.82 12.00 -3.82
C LEU A 47 -0.47 13.26 -3.01
N ARG A 48 -1.26 13.57 -1.97
CA ARG A 48 -0.92 14.65 -1.03
C ARG A 48 0.35 14.33 -0.25
N PHE A 49 0.56 13.08 0.17
CA PHE A 49 1.80 12.67 0.82
C PHE A 49 3.00 12.90 -0.09
N PHE A 50 2.96 12.43 -1.34
CA PHE A 50 4.07 12.65 -2.28
C PHE A 50 4.33 14.14 -2.55
N LYS A 51 3.26 14.94 -2.67
CA LYS A 51 3.38 16.38 -2.92
C LYS A 51 3.98 17.15 -1.73
N TYR A 52 3.51 16.89 -0.51
CA TYR A 52 3.84 17.72 0.66
C TYR A 52 4.94 17.14 1.54
N SER A 53 5.07 15.82 1.64
CA SER A 53 6.10 15.17 2.47
C SER A 53 7.35 14.85 1.66
N GLU A 54 7.20 14.27 0.45
CA GLU A 54 8.34 13.89 -0.39
C GLU A 54 8.77 15.00 -1.37
N GLN A 55 7.87 15.92 -1.72
CA GLN A 55 8.07 16.95 -2.75
C GLN A 55 8.44 16.35 -4.12
N ILE A 56 7.85 15.20 -4.44
CA ILE A 56 8.03 14.51 -5.73
C ILE A 56 6.73 14.61 -6.53
N ASP A 57 6.81 15.21 -7.72
CA ASP A 57 5.69 15.20 -8.66
C ASP A 57 5.36 13.76 -9.02
N THR A 58 4.17 13.34 -8.59
CA THR A 58 3.72 11.95 -8.63
C THR A 58 2.32 11.91 -9.21
N HIS A 59 2.04 10.90 -10.03
CA HIS A 59 0.71 10.62 -10.58
C HIS A 59 0.38 9.14 -10.38
N LEU A 60 -0.80 8.85 -9.85
CA LEU A 60 -1.17 7.54 -9.32
C LEU A 60 -2.61 7.21 -9.72
N HIS A 61 -2.81 6.00 -10.24
CA HIS A 61 -4.13 5.37 -10.36
C HIS A 61 -4.16 4.05 -9.59
N LEU A 62 -5.26 3.82 -8.88
CA LEU A 62 -5.59 2.62 -8.15
C LEU A 62 -6.92 2.06 -8.67
N TYR A 63 -6.90 0.81 -9.11
CA TYR A 63 -8.04 0.13 -9.70
C TYR A 63 -8.52 -0.97 -8.77
N LEU A 64 -9.84 -1.09 -8.64
CA LEU A 64 -10.50 -2.20 -7.95
C LEU A 64 -11.51 -2.83 -8.90
N ASN A 65 -11.50 -4.16 -8.94
CA ASN A 65 -12.47 -4.95 -9.68
C ASN A 65 -13.00 -6.10 -8.82
N LYS A 66 -14.23 -6.53 -9.10
CA LYS A 66 -14.80 -7.72 -8.48
C LYS A 66 -15.17 -8.72 -9.57
N LYS A 67 -14.44 -9.83 -9.63
CA LYS A 67 -14.62 -10.90 -10.62
C LYS A 67 -14.79 -12.23 -9.92
N ASP A 68 -15.81 -12.99 -10.31
CA ASP A 68 -16.11 -14.33 -9.78
C ASP A 68 -16.20 -14.40 -8.23
N GLY A 69 -16.68 -13.33 -7.60
CA GLY A 69 -16.80 -13.23 -6.15
C GLY A 69 -15.52 -12.78 -5.42
N TYR A 70 -14.39 -12.71 -6.11
CA TYR A 70 -13.11 -12.25 -5.56
C TYR A 70 -12.84 -10.79 -5.92
N TRP A 71 -12.19 -10.08 -4.99
CA TRP A 71 -11.68 -8.73 -5.24
C TRP A 71 -10.31 -8.81 -5.91
N GLN A 72 -10.11 -7.97 -6.92
CA GLN A 72 -8.84 -7.74 -7.58
C GLN A 72 -8.46 -6.26 -7.36
N ALA A 73 -7.19 -6.02 -7.10
CA ALA A 73 -6.63 -4.68 -6.94
C ALA A 73 -5.41 -4.55 -7.83
N ALA A 74 -5.25 -3.38 -8.45
CA ALA A 74 -4.09 -3.04 -9.25
C ALA A 74 -3.80 -1.54 -9.10
N GLY A 75 -2.61 -1.11 -9.49
CA GLY A 75 -2.26 0.30 -9.49
C GLY A 75 -1.08 0.56 -10.40
N ILE A 76 -0.99 1.80 -10.86
CA ILE A 76 0.12 2.30 -11.67
C ILE A 76 0.52 3.68 -11.16
N LEU A 77 1.82 3.91 -11.08
CA LEU A 77 2.42 5.11 -10.52
C LEU A 77 3.51 5.59 -11.48
N ILE A 78 3.50 6.89 -11.79
CA ILE A 78 4.64 7.57 -12.42
C ILE A 78 5.13 8.67 -11.49
N GLN A 79 6.44 8.84 -11.47
CA GLN A 79 7.10 9.86 -10.65
C GLN A 79 8.12 10.60 -11.48
N LYS A 80 8.07 11.93 -11.40
CA LYS A 80 9.07 12.80 -12.02
C LYS A 80 10.36 12.70 -11.21
N MET A 81 11.45 12.35 -11.89
CA MET A 81 12.76 12.30 -11.26
C MET A 81 13.29 13.72 -10.98
N PRO A 82 14.02 13.95 -9.88
CA PRO A 82 14.65 15.24 -9.60
C PRO A 82 15.63 15.64 -10.71
N THR A 83 15.62 16.91 -11.10
CA THR A 83 16.53 17.48 -12.12
C THR A 83 17.93 17.80 -11.57
N ALA A 84 18.08 17.86 -10.24
CA ALA A 84 19.33 18.12 -9.54
C ALA A 84 19.74 16.89 -8.71
N GLY A 85 21.04 16.55 -8.72
CA GLY A 85 21.60 15.41 -7.96
C GLY A 85 21.86 14.14 -8.79
N GLY A 86 21.73 14.21 -10.13
CA GLY A 86 22.07 13.16 -11.10
C GLY A 86 23.01 13.65 -12.22
N GLN A 87 23.04 12.95 -13.36
CA GLN A 87 23.66 13.47 -14.59
C GLN A 87 22.98 14.79 -14.99
N GLU A 88 23.74 15.76 -15.48
CA GLU A 88 23.18 17.00 -16.03
C GLU A 88 22.13 16.66 -17.08
N MET A 89 20.88 17.04 -16.83
CA MET A 89 19.83 16.96 -17.83
C MET A 89 20.14 17.98 -18.91
N THR A 90 20.22 17.53 -20.16
CA THR A 90 20.41 18.43 -21.32
C THR A 90 19.12 19.15 -21.73
N GLU A 91 18.00 18.75 -21.14
CA GLU A 91 16.65 19.23 -21.44
C GLU A 91 16.32 20.48 -20.62
N SER A 92 15.62 21.41 -21.23
CA SER A 92 15.09 22.60 -20.58
C SER A 92 13.93 22.27 -19.62
N GLU A 93 13.64 23.18 -18.69
CA GLU A 93 12.52 23.02 -17.76
C GLU A 93 11.16 22.92 -18.48
N GLU A 94 11.01 23.63 -19.61
CA GLU A 94 9.81 23.58 -20.46
C GLU A 94 9.63 22.20 -21.11
N GLU A 95 10.68 21.65 -21.71
CA GLU A 95 10.64 20.30 -22.31
C GLU A 95 10.31 19.22 -21.26
N ILE A 96 10.88 19.33 -20.06
CA ILE A 96 10.60 18.42 -18.95
C ILE A 96 9.13 18.55 -18.49
N ALA A 97 8.59 19.76 -18.46
CA ALA A 97 7.20 20.00 -18.08
C ALA A 97 6.21 19.46 -19.13
N GLU A 98 6.53 19.60 -20.42
CA GLU A 98 5.73 19.05 -21.52
C GLU A 98 5.70 17.52 -21.47
N LYS A 99 6.86 16.87 -21.34
CA LYS A 99 6.95 15.40 -21.20
C LYS A 99 6.17 14.90 -19.99
N TRP A 100 6.31 15.57 -18.85
CA TRP A 100 5.53 15.22 -17.66
C TRP A 100 4.02 15.36 -17.88
N ASN A 101 3.59 16.37 -18.65
CA ASN A 101 2.17 16.53 -18.96
C ASN A 101 1.67 15.42 -19.90
N GLU A 102 2.46 15.07 -20.91
CA GLU A 102 2.19 13.95 -21.82
C GLU A 102 2.10 12.61 -21.06
N ASP A 103 3.07 12.31 -20.19
CA ASP A 103 3.08 11.06 -19.40
C ASP A 103 1.81 10.89 -18.56
N LYS A 104 1.31 12.00 -17.96
CA LYS A 104 0.05 11.97 -17.20
C LYS A 104 -1.15 11.70 -18.11
N ILE A 105 -1.22 12.35 -19.27
CA ILE A 105 -2.31 12.13 -20.25
C ILE A 105 -2.33 10.67 -20.71
N LEU A 106 -1.16 10.10 -20.99
CA LEU A 106 -1.01 8.69 -21.35
C LEU A 106 -1.51 7.80 -20.20
N LEU A 107 -1.06 8.04 -18.97
CA LEU A 107 -1.53 7.29 -17.80
C LEU A 107 -3.05 7.39 -17.59
N ASP A 108 -3.63 8.59 -17.77
CA ASP A 108 -5.06 8.85 -17.63
C ASP A 108 -5.92 8.13 -18.69
N SER A 109 -5.32 7.73 -19.81
CA SER A 109 -6.00 6.95 -20.85
C SER A 109 -6.20 5.48 -20.46
N LEU A 110 -5.47 4.99 -19.44
CA LEU A 110 -5.51 3.59 -19.01
C LEU A 110 -6.82 3.26 -18.28
N THR A 111 -7.54 2.28 -18.81
CA THR A 111 -8.82 1.87 -18.25
C THR A 111 -8.70 0.71 -17.24
N ALA A 112 -9.67 0.62 -16.34
CA ALA A 112 -9.79 -0.54 -15.44
C ALA A 112 -9.95 -1.87 -16.21
N ALA A 113 -10.60 -1.84 -17.38
CA ALA A 113 -10.77 -3.02 -18.22
C ALA A 113 -9.43 -3.55 -18.76
N GLU A 114 -8.56 -2.66 -19.22
CA GLU A 114 -7.20 -3.02 -19.65
C GLU A 114 -6.35 -3.51 -18.48
N MET A 115 -6.43 -2.84 -17.32
CA MET A 115 -5.67 -3.22 -16.11
C MET A 115 -6.00 -4.61 -15.57
N PHE A 116 -7.21 -5.11 -15.83
CA PHE A 116 -7.65 -6.44 -15.40
C PHE A 116 -7.85 -7.43 -16.56
N ASP A 117 -7.35 -7.09 -17.76
CA ASP A 117 -7.35 -8.00 -18.90
C ASP A 117 -6.29 -9.09 -18.69
N GLY A 118 -6.73 -10.36 -18.61
CA GLY A 118 -5.83 -11.50 -18.44
C GLY A 118 -4.93 -11.78 -19.65
N GLY A 119 -5.19 -11.13 -20.79
CA GLY A 119 -4.35 -11.17 -21.98
C GLY A 119 -3.24 -10.10 -22.01
N LEU A 120 -3.25 -9.13 -21.08
CA LEU A 120 -2.24 -8.07 -21.01
C LEU A 120 -1.31 -8.31 -19.82
N THR A 121 -0.01 -8.31 -20.07
CA THR A 121 0.99 -8.26 -19.01
C THR A 121 1.25 -6.81 -18.58
N ALA A 122 1.92 -6.63 -17.43
CA ALA A 122 2.36 -5.29 -17.02
C ALA A 122 3.27 -4.64 -18.07
N ASP A 123 4.13 -5.43 -18.71
CA ASP A 123 5.04 -4.97 -19.76
C ASP A 123 4.26 -4.51 -21.01
N ASP A 124 3.19 -5.23 -21.38
CA ASP A 124 2.31 -4.84 -22.49
C ASP A 124 1.60 -3.51 -22.21
N ILE A 125 1.14 -3.31 -20.97
CA ILE A 125 0.50 -2.06 -20.54
C ILE A 125 1.51 -0.91 -20.59
N LEU A 126 2.70 -1.08 -20.03
CA LEU A 126 3.75 -0.06 -20.03
C LEU A 126 4.20 0.28 -21.45
N PHE A 127 4.39 -0.72 -22.29
CA PHE A 127 4.73 -0.51 -23.70
C PHE A 127 3.61 0.23 -24.43
N ARG A 128 2.35 -0.19 -24.28
CA ARG A 128 1.20 0.48 -24.91
C ARG A 128 1.08 1.94 -24.52
N LEU A 129 1.32 2.28 -23.25
CA LEU A 129 1.23 3.66 -22.77
C LEU A 129 2.42 4.49 -23.23
N PHE A 130 3.63 3.94 -23.20
CA PHE A 130 4.86 4.73 -23.28
C PHE A 130 5.80 4.32 -24.42
N HIS A 131 5.35 3.58 -25.46
CA HIS A 131 6.25 3.08 -26.52
C HIS A 131 6.99 4.16 -27.31
N GLU A 132 6.47 5.39 -27.36
CA GLU A 132 7.16 6.53 -28.00
C GLU A 132 8.29 7.07 -27.12
N HIS A 133 8.27 6.75 -25.83
CA HIS A 133 9.34 7.03 -24.88
C HIS A 133 10.33 5.86 -24.85
N GLN A 134 11.59 6.14 -24.50
CA GLN A 134 12.58 5.08 -24.25
C GLN A 134 12.27 4.38 -22.93
N VAL A 135 11.35 3.42 -22.95
CA VAL A 135 10.98 2.63 -21.77
C VAL A 135 11.98 1.51 -21.55
N ARG A 136 12.55 1.48 -20.35
CA ARG A 136 13.32 0.33 -19.88
C ARG A 136 12.51 -0.43 -18.85
N VAL A 137 12.01 -1.60 -19.25
CA VAL A 137 11.36 -2.52 -18.33
C VAL A 137 12.40 -3.25 -17.49
N VAL A 138 12.18 -3.28 -16.18
CA VAL A 138 13.00 -4.03 -15.21
C VAL A 138 12.27 -5.29 -14.77
N LYS A 139 13.02 -6.27 -14.25
CA LYS A 139 12.43 -7.53 -13.79
C LYS A 139 11.36 -7.27 -12.72
N ALA A 140 10.16 -7.79 -12.96
CA ALA A 140 9.06 -7.76 -11.99
C ALA A 140 9.40 -8.61 -10.75
N ASN A 141 8.95 -8.12 -9.59
CA ASN A 141 8.94 -8.88 -8.36
C ASN A 141 7.55 -9.47 -8.13
N GLU A 142 7.49 -10.71 -7.67
CA GLU A 142 6.24 -11.32 -7.21
C GLU A 142 5.95 -10.89 -5.78
N TYR A 143 4.72 -10.49 -5.51
CA TYR A 143 4.27 -10.07 -4.20
C TYR A 143 3.21 -11.05 -3.68
N TYR A 144 3.35 -11.41 -2.41
CA TYR A 144 2.40 -12.28 -1.72
C TYR A 144 2.00 -11.63 -0.40
N PHE A 145 0.78 -11.91 0.04
CA PHE A 145 0.38 -11.56 1.39
C PHE A 145 1.29 -12.26 2.40
N GLY A 146 1.90 -11.49 3.31
CA GLY A 146 2.80 -12.00 4.32
C GLY A 146 2.60 -11.30 5.66
N CYS A 147 2.16 -12.06 6.67
CA CYS A 147 2.09 -11.56 8.05
C CYS A 147 3.24 -12.13 8.89
N ARG A 148 3.79 -11.30 9.78
CA ARG A 148 4.90 -11.69 10.67
C ARG A 148 4.43 -12.34 11.98
N CYS A 149 3.12 -12.52 12.18
CA CYS A 149 2.60 -13.22 13.35
C CYS A 149 3.04 -14.69 13.33
N SER A 150 3.30 -15.25 14.50
CA SER A 150 3.54 -16.68 14.65
C SER A 150 3.02 -17.14 15.99
N ARG A 151 2.77 -18.45 16.10
CA ARG A 151 2.35 -19.06 17.38
C ARG A 151 3.38 -18.77 18.47
N GLU A 152 4.68 -18.87 18.17
CA GLU A 152 5.73 -18.67 19.17
C GLU A 152 5.76 -17.23 19.69
N LYS A 153 5.62 -16.24 18.81
CA LYS A 153 5.59 -14.83 19.21
C LYS A 153 4.41 -14.52 20.12
N LEU A 154 3.22 -15.02 19.75
CA LEU A 154 2.02 -14.80 20.55
C LEU A 154 2.11 -15.54 21.89
N LEU A 155 2.61 -16.78 21.91
CA LEU A 155 2.86 -17.53 23.15
C LEU A 155 3.79 -16.75 24.08
N ALA A 156 4.93 -16.25 23.57
CA ALA A 156 5.89 -15.48 24.35
C ALA A 156 5.27 -14.21 24.95
N THR A 157 4.44 -13.49 24.18
CA THR A 157 3.71 -12.32 24.67
C THR A 157 2.71 -12.71 25.76
N LEU A 158 1.88 -13.72 25.55
CA LEU A 158 0.86 -14.16 26.51
C LEU A 158 1.49 -14.73 27.80
N SER A 159 2.57 -15.50 27.70
CA SER A 159 3.30 -16.04 28.85
C SER A 159 4.02 -14.97 29.69
N SER A 160 4.20 -13.75 29.16
CA SER A 160 4.77 -12.62 29.94
C SER A 160 3.74 -11.91 30.83
N MET A 161 2.45 -12.23 30.68
CA MET A 161 1.37 -11.66 31.48
C MET A 161 1.27 -12.32 32.86
N LYS A 162 0.60 -11.66 33.81
CA LYS A 162 0.41 -12.24 35.13
C LYS A 162 -0.55 -13.43 35.06
N GLU A 163 -0.36 -14.40 35.95
CA GLU A 163 -1.21 -15.58 36.02
C GLU A 163 -2.70 -15.22 36.20
N ASP A 164 -3.02 -14.21 37.01
CA ASP A 164 -4.41 -13.75 37.19
C ASP A 164 -5.02 -13.23 35.89
N ASP A 165 -4.26 -12.50 35.08
CA ASP A 165 -4.71 -12.01 33.77
C ASP A 165 -4.94 -13.18 32.81
N ILE A 166 -4.00 -14.14 32.78
CA ILE A 166 -4.11 -15.35 31.96
C ILE A 166 -5.37 -16.13 32.38
N ASN A 167 -5.60 -16.32 33.68
CA ASN A 167 -6.78 -17.00 34.20
C ASN A 167 -8.09 -16.31 33.82
N ALA A 168 -8.12 -14.98 33.82
CA ALA A 168 -9.28 -14.19 33.42
C ALA A 168 -9.58 -14.29 31.91
N MET A 169 -8.58 -14.65 31.09
CA MET A 169 -8.71 -14.82 29.63
C MET A 169 -9.11 -16.24 29.20
N VAL A 170 -9.16 -17.21 30.12
CA VAL A 170 -9.48 -18.61 29.78
C VAL A 170 -10.97 -18.78 29.55
N GLU A 171 -11.34 -19.28 28.37
CA GLU A 171 -12.68 -19.73 28.02
C GLU A 171 -12.59 -21.20 27.56
N ASP A 172 -13.40 -22.08 28.16
CA ASP A 172 -13.41 -23.53 27.88
C ASP A 172 -12.02 -24.20 27.95
N GLY A 173 -11.18 -23.74 28.90
CA GLY A 173 -9.83 -24.27 29.12
C GLY A 173 -8.76 -23.75 28.15
N LYS A 174 -9.14 -22.84 27.24
CA LYS A 174 -8.28 -22.31 26.19
C LYS A 174 -8.24 -20.79 26.21
N ILE A 175 -7.18 -20.26 25.63
CA ILE A 175 -7.03 -18.83 25.34
C ILE A 175 -6.92 -18.68 23.83
N THR A 176 -7.78 -17.83 23.27
CA THR A 176 -7.83 -17.56 21.83
C THR A 176 -7.29 -16.16 21.54
N ALA A 177 -6.37 -16.07 20.59
CA ALA A 177 -5.79 -14.80 20.16
C ALA A 177 -5.94 -14.65 18.64
N THR A 178 -6.57 -13.56 18.22
CA THR A 178 -6.72 -13.22 16.80
C THR A 178 -5.68 -12.18 16.42
N CYS A 179 -4.93 -12.44 15.35
CA CYS A 179 -4.00 -11.44 14.82
C CYS A 179 -4.78 -10.31 14.15
N ASN A 180 -4.66 -9.08 14.65
CA ASN A 180 -5.35 -7.91 14.08
C ASN A 180 -4.84 -7.48 12.69
N PHE A 181 -3.76 -8.09 12.19
CA PHE A 181 -3.22 -7.81 10.85
C PHE A 181 -3.72 -8.80 9.80
N CYS A 182 -3.64 -10.11 10.07
CA CYS A 182 -4.04 -11.14 9.11
C CYS A 182 -5.35 -11.85 9.43
N GLY A 183 -5.95 -11.59 10.59
CA GLY A 183 -7.17 -12.26 11.06
C GLY A 183 -6.97 -13.72 11.48
N GLN A 184 -5.75 -14.26 11.42
CA GLN A 184 -5.49 -15.64 11.84
C GLN A 184 -5.75 -15.81 13.34
N VAL A 185 -6.48 -16.88 13.67
CA VAL A 185 -6.84 -17.23 15.03
C VAL A 185 -5.88 -18.31 15.55
N TYR A 186 -5.31 -18.05 16.72
CA TYR A 186 -4.43 -18.96 17.45
C TYR A 186 -5.11 -19.39 18.74
N SER A 187 -4.96 -20.65 19.12
CA SER A 187 -5.56 -21.20 20.35
C SER A 187 -4.48 -21.86 21.21
N PHE A 188 -4.45 -21.54 22.50
CA PHE A 188 -3.45 -22.02 23.45
C PHE A 188 -4.14 -22.68 24.63
N ASP A 189 -3.63 -23.82 25.08
CA ASP A 189 -4.06 -24.42 26.34
C ASP A 189 -3.45 -23.62 27.50
N LYS A 190 -4.18 -23.46 28.60
CA LYS A 190 -3.68 -22.77 29.81
C LYS A 190 -2.32 -23.31 30.27
N GLY A 191 -2.13 -24.63 30.18
CA GLY A 191 -0.89 -25.30 30.56
C GLY A 191 0.31 -25.01 29.64
N GLU A 192 0.10 -24.45 28.45
CA GLU A 192 1.20 -23.96 27.61
C GLU A 192 1.72 -22.61 28.09
N LEU A 193 0.85 -21.78 28.69
CA LEU A 193 1.13 -20.39 29.04
C LEU A 193 1.74 -20.23 30.43
N LEU A 194 1.33 -21.08 31.38
CA LEU A 194 1.79 -21.07 32.78
C LEU A 194 3.00 -21.98 33.04
N LYS A 195 3.67 -22.45 31.98
CA LYS A 195 4.93 -23.20 32.14
C LYS A 195 6.05 -22.23 32.54
N HIS A 196 6.23 -22.10 33.86
CA HIS A 196 7.50 -21.75 34.48
C HIS A 196 8.12 -23.01 35.09
#